data_AF-A0A7Y6PRM5-F1
#
_entry.id   AF-A0A7Y6PRM5-F1
#
_cell.length_a   1.000
_cell.length_b   1.000
_cell.length_c   1.000
_cell.angle_alpha   90.00
_cell.angle_beta   90.00
_cell.angle_gamma   90.00
#
_symmetry.space_group_name_H-M   'P 1'
#
loop_
_entity.id
_entity.type
_entity.pdbx_description
1 polymer ?
#
loop_
_entity_poly.entity_id
_entity_poly.type
_entity_poly.pdbx_seq_one_letter_code
_entity_poly.pdbx_strand_id
1 'polypeptide(L)'
;MRPVLLALLIALPGCFWARGGSAHQCPEGRVVELGLQEDVAKFAGCKKASGIVIRTGATVDVSPLTDLEEISGDLVVGPTVGVDTIAFNGLLRVGGSIRVANNGSLRGLFLPRLEQAGRIEVDNNAVLSTISVPRLATVNGAMVITDNNALELVTATSLQSIGQELVIAGHPKLELLEMPRIAHMETIRLEANPKLPPEVVEQLRSKAATP
;
A
#
# COMPACT_ATOMS: atom_id res chain seq x y z
N MET A 1 -45.09 73.82 -4.51
CA MET A 1 -44.01 74.10 -5.47
C MET A 1 -43.07 72.89 -5.49
N ARG A 2 -42.72 72.43 -6.70
CA ARG A 2 -41.87 71.26 -7.08
C ARG A 2 -40.42 71.33 -6.50
N PRO A 3 -39.57 70.26 -6.60
CA PRO A 3 -39.80 68.93 -7.21
C PRO A 3 -39.34 67.71 -6.38
N VAL A 4 -39.80 66.55 -6.85
CA VAL A 4 -39.31 65.19 -6.60
C VAL A 4 -37.97 64.99 -7.33
N LEU A 5 -36.96 64.39 -6.69
CA LEU A 5 -35.81 63.81 -7.38
C LEU A 5 -35.56 62.37 -6.89
N LEU A 6 -35.67 61.46 -7.85
CA LEU A 6 -35.46 60.02 -7.78
C LEU A 6 -33.95 59.74 -7.75
N ALA A 7 -33.42 59.17 -6.66
CA ALA A 7 -32.01 58.75 -6.58
C ALA A 7 -31.89 57.26 -6.90
N LEU A 8 -31.16 56.96 -7.98
CA LEU A 8 -30.83 55.63 -8.47
C LEU A 8 -29.97 54.86 -7.46
N LEU A 9 -30.36 53.60 -7.19
CA LEU A 9 -29.55 52.58 -6.51
C LEU A 9 -28.39 52.15 -7.42
N ILE A 10 -27.14 52.38 -6.99
CA ILE A 10 -25.95 51.74 -7.57
C ILE A 10 -25.40 50.77 -6.51
N ALA A 11 -25.65 49.48 -6.72
CA ALA A 11 -25.03 48.41 -5.94
C ALA A 11 -23.58 48.22 -6.43
N LEU A 12 -22.61 48.55 -5.59
CA LEU A 12 -21.20 48.22 -5.81
C LEU A 12 -20.93 46.79 -5.33
N PRO A 13 -20.36 45.89 -6.15
CA PRO A 13 -19.96 44.57 -5.71
C PRO A 13 -18.61 44.66 -4.99
N GLY A 14 -18.67 44.91 -3.68
CA GLY A 14 -17.48 45.04 -2.81
C GLY A 14 -17.16 43.74 -2.07
N CYS A 15 -16.18 43.00 -2.58
CA CYS A 15 -15.31 42.05 -1.87
C CYS A 15 -15.97 41.02 -0.93
N PHE A 16 -16.49 39.95 -1.53
CA PHE A 16 -16.46 38.63 -0.90
C PHE A 16 -14.99 38.27 -0.62
N TRP A 17 -14.58 38.31 0.65
CA TRP A 17 -13.40 37.58 1.10
C TRP A 17 -13.73 36.10 1.06
N ALA A 18 -13.58 35.47 -0.10
CA ALA A 18 -13.28 34.05 -0.15
C ALA A 18 -11.94 33.89 0.57
N ARG A 19 -11.96 33.41 1.83
CA ARG A 19 -10.78 32.79 2.43
C ARG A 19 -10.45 31.59 1.56
N GLY A 20 -9.62 31.81 0.55
CA GLY A 20 -8.91 30.74 -0.13
C GLY A 20 -8.12 30.00 0.93
N GLY A 21 -8.59 28.81 1.31
CA GLY A 21 -7.69 27.81 1.88
C GLY A 21 -6.57 27.64 0.86
N SER A 22 -5.31 27.75 1.31
CA SER A 22 -4.16 27.40 0.49
C SER A 22 -4.48 26.07 -0.19
N ALA A 23 -4.56 26.07 -1.52
CA ALA A 23 -4.81 24.85 -2.28
C ALA A 23 -3.73 23.85 -1.86
N HIS A 24 -4.13 22.82 -1.12
CA HIS A 24 -3.23 21.76 -0.73
C HIS A 24 -2.82 21.04 -2.02
N GLN A 25 -1.66 21.42 -2.55
CA GLN A 25 -1.15 20.86 -3.81
C GLN A 25 -0.41 19.58 -3.51
N CYS A 26 -0.95 18.49 -4.06
CA CYS A 26 -0.28 17.21 -4.03
C CYS A 26 1.03 17.28 -4.81
N PRO A 27 2.10 16.66 -4.31
CA PRO A 27 3.38 16.58 -5.01
C PRO A 27 3.22 15.72 -6.28
N GLU A 28 2.94 16.36 -7.41
CA GLU A 28 2.83 15.69 -8.70
C GLU A 28 4.21 15.38 -9.30
N GLY A 29 4.33 14.24 -9.95
CA GLY A 29 5.50 13.87 -10.76
C GLY A 29 6.77 13.52 -9.98
N ARG A 30 6.72 13.52 -8.64
CA ARG A 30 7.86 13.18 -7.78
C ARG A 30 7.54 12.08 -6.77
N VAL A 31 8.57 11.35 -6.39
CA VAL A 31 8.52 10.41 -5.28
C VAL A 31 8.37 11.21 -3.98
N VAL A 32 7.45 10.78 -3.12
CA VAL A 32 7.19 11.37 -1.81
C VAL A 32 7.96 10.59 -0.77
N GLU A 33 8.85 11.26 -0.05
CA GLU A 33 9.54 10.67 1.10
C GLU A 33 8.77 11.01 2.38
N LEU A 34 8.42 9.98 3.14
CA LEU A 34 7.75 10.07 4.43
C LEU A 34 8.76 9.66 5.51
N GLY A 35 9.58 10.62 5.95
CA GLY A 35 10.59 10.41 6.98
C GLY A 35 10.11 10.83 8.37
N LEU A 36 9.21 11.82 8.42
CA LEU A 36 8.65 12.41 9.63
C LEU A 36 7.12 12.47 9.55
N GLN A 37 6.46 12.59 10.70
CA GLN A 37 4.99 12.71 10.74
C GLN A 37 4.48 13.95 10.00
N GLU A 38 5.27 15.02 9.95
CA GLU A 38 4.93 16.21 9.18
C GLU A 38 4.88 15.98 7.66
N ASP A 39 5.64 15.02 7.14
CA ASP A 39 5.61 14.67 5.71
C ASP A 39 4.29 13.99 5.36
N VAL A 40 3.80 13.12 6.25
CA VAL A 40 2.48 12.49 6.12
C VAL A 40 1.38 13.55 6.14
N ALA A 41 1.44 14.50 7.08
CA ALA A 41 0.45 15.58 7.17
C ALA A 41 0.44 16.47 5.92
N LYS A 42 1.61 16.73 5.32
CA LYS A 42 1.74 17.48 4.05
C LYS A 42 1.21 16.70 2.83
N PHE A 43 0.99 15.40 2.95
CA PHE A 43 0.47 14.55 1.88
C PHE A 43 -0.97 14.07 2.12
N ALA A 44 -1.54 14.39 3.29
CA ALA A 44 -2.91 14.02 3.63
C ALA A 44 -3.92 14.66 2.66
N GLY A 45 -4.91 13.88 2.21
CA GLY A 45 -5.89 14.32 1.21
C GLY A 45 -5.44 14.10 -0.25
N CYS A 46 -4.20 13.67 -0.49
CA CYS A 46 -3.72 13.37 -1.83
C CYS A 46 -4.18 12.00 -2.31
N LYS A 47 -4.79 11.97 -3.50
CA LYS A 47 -5.33 10.75 -4.12
C LYS A 47 -4.32 9.92 -4.89
N LYS A 48 -3.26 10.57 -5.39
CA LYS A 48 -2.28 9.94 -6.27
C LYS A 48 -0.87 10.32 -5.83
N ALA A 49 0.05 9.36 -5.94
CA ALA A 49 1.49 9.59 -5.81
C ALA A 49 2.23 9.00 -7.01
N SER A 50 3.32 9.63 -7.43
CA SER A 50 4.22 9.01 -8.41
C SER A 50 5.05 7.87 -7.79
N GLY A 51 5.29 7.94 -6.49
CA GLY A 51 5.97 6.92 -5.69
C GLY A 51 5.97 7.36 -4.23
N ILE A 52 6.06 6.41 -3.30
CA ILE A 52 6.16 6.69 -1.87
C ILE A 52 7.34 5.91 -1.29
N VAL A 53 8.14 6.59 -0.47
CA VAL A 53 9.27 6.01 0.24
C VAL A 53 9.11 6.33 1.72
N ILE A 54 9.02 5.29 2.55
CA ILE A 54 8.97 5.41 4.02
C ILE A 54 10.29 4.88 4.56
N ARG A 55 11.15 5.77 5.02
CA ARG A 55 12.43 5.44 5.67
C ARG A 55 12.61 6.34 6.86
N THR A 56 12.61 5.76 8.05
CA THR A 56 12.59 6.57 9.27
C THR A 56 13.14 5.81 10.48
N GLY A 57 13.93 6.52 11.30
CA GLY A 57 14.32 6.07 12.63
C GLY A 57 13.26 6.37 13.70
N ALA A 58 12.22 7.13 13.36
CA ALA A 58 11.15 7.54 14.25
C ALA A 58 9.88 6.71 14.04
N THR A 59 8.87 6.95 14.88
CA THR A 59 7.50 6.48 14.65
C THR A 59 6.84 7.37 13.60
N VAL A 60 6.22 6.77 12.59
CA VAL A 60 5.41 7.47 11.58
C VAL A 60 4.09 6.73 11.44
N ASP A 61 2.99 7.47 11.54
CA ASP A 61 1.63 6.98 11.32
C ASP A 61 1.14 7.43 9.93
N VAL A 62 0.91 6.45 9.05
CA VAL A 62 0.38 6.65 7.69
C VAL A 62 -1.15 6.62 7.63
N SER A 63 -1.83 6.42 8.76
CA SER A 63 -3.30 6.42 8.83
C SER A 63 -3.97 7.67 8.25
N PRO A 64 -3.37 8.89 8.24
CA PRO A 64 -3.97 10.06 7.60
C PRO A 64 -4.05 9.99 6.07
N LEU A 65 -3.38 9.03 5.42
CA LEU A 65 -3.36 8.88 3.96
C LEU A 65 -4.56 8.06 3.45
N THR A 66 -5.76 8.33 3.99
CA THR A 66 -6.99 7.60 3.65
C THR A 66 -7.47 7.83 2.23
N ASP A 67 -7.18 9.01 1.66
CA ASP A 67 -7.62 9.38 0.32
C ASP A 67 -6.69 8.86 -0.78
N LEU A 68 -5.52 8.33 -0.42
CA LEU A 68 -4.55 7.80 -1.38
C LEU A 68 -5.11 6.54 -2.04
N GLU A 69 -5.48 6.67 -3.31
CA GLU A 69 -6.09 5.62 -4.13
C GLU A 69 -5.06 4.93 -5.05
N GLU A 70 -4.04 5.66 -5.50
CA GLU A 70 -3.09 5.15 -6.50
C GLU A 70 -1.65 5.61 -6.25
N ILE A 71 -0.71 4.67 -6.40
CA ILE A 71 0.71 4.96 -6.54
C ILE A 71 1.13 4.48 -7.94
N SER A 72 1.53 5.37 -8.84
CA SER A 72 1.84 4.98 -10.22
C SER A 72 3.18 4.22 -10.32
N GLY A 73 4.14 4.57 -9.47
CA GLY A 73 5.43 3.90 -9.34
C GLY A 73 5.48 3.00 -8.12
N ASP A 74 6.57 3.10 -7.35
CA ASP A 74 6.84 2.17 -6.25
C ASP A 74 6.31 2.67 -4.90
N LEU A 75 5.88 1.71 -4.07
CA LEU A 75 5.71 1.88 -2.64
C LEU A 75 6.87 1.17 -1.94
N VAL A 76 7.75 1.95 -1.33
CA VAL A 76 8.91 1.46 -0.60
C VAL A 76 8.71 1.71 0.89
N VAL A 77 8.79 0.65 1.69
CA VAL A 77 8.83 0.72 3.15
C VAL A 77 10.10 0.08 3.65
N GLY A 78 10.96 0.89 4.23
CA GLY A 78 12.12 0.43 4.98
C GLY A 78 13.48 0.84 4.41
N PRO A 79 14.51 0.88 5.28
CA PRO A 79 14.46 0.44 6.68
C PRO A 79 13.69 1.40 7.61
N THR A 80 12.96 0.84 8.58
CA THR A 80 12.28 1.60 9.65
C THR A 80 12.52 1.00 11.03
N VAL A 81 12.51 1.87 12.05
CA VAL A 81 12.69 1.47 13.46
C VAL A 81 11.40 1.61 14.27
N GLY A 82 10.64 2.68 14.09
CA GLY A 82 9.45 2.99 14.90
C GLY A 82 8.10 2.72 14.24
N VAL A 83 8.07 2.17 13.03
CA VAL A 83 6.81 1.90 12.31
C VAL A 83 6.31 0.51 12.69
N ASP A 84 5.21 0.46 13.44
CA ASP A 84 4.62 -0.81 13.89
C ASP A 84 3.65 -1.41 12.87
N THR A 85 2.93 -0.58 12.13
CA THR A 85 1.96 -1.04 11.13
C THR A 85 1.98 -0.13 9.90
N ILE A 86 1.88 -0.72 8.70
CA ILE A 86 1.57 -0.01 7.47
C ILE A 86 0.18 -0.41 7.02
N ALA A 87 -0.72 0.58 6.99
CA ALA A 87 -2.09 0.40 6.54
C ALA A 87 -2.50 1.53 5.59
N PHE A 88 -2.72 1.20 4.31
CA PHE A 88 -3.27 2.12 3.33
C PHE A 88 -4.71 1.74 3.00
N ASN A 89 -5.66 2.32 3.74
CA ASN A 89 -7.07 1.92 3.67
C ASN A 89 -7.77 2.36 2.38
N GLY A 90 -7.22 3.35 1.67
CA GLY A 90 -7.76 3.84 0.39
C GLY A 90 -7.10 3.25 -0.85
N LEU A 91 -5.93 2.62 -0.71
CA LEU A 91 -5.05 2.29 -1.84
C LEU A 91 -5.63 1.15 -2.67
N LEU A 92 -5.92 1.43 -3.94
CA LEU A 92 -6.49 0.50 -4.92
C LEU A 92 -5.41 -0.10 -5.81
N ARG A 93 -4.39 0.68 -6.19
CA ARG A 93 -3.39 0.26 -7.18
C ARG A 93 -1.99 0.76 -6.85
N VAL A 94 -1.01 -0.12 -7.02
CA VAL A 94 0.42 0.23 -7.12
C VAL A 94 0.91 -0.23 -8.49
N GLY A 95 1.27 0.73 -9.36
CA GLY A 95 1.72 0.42 -10.72
C GLY A 95 3.10 -0.23 -10.77
N GLY A 96 3.99 0.17 -9.86
CA GLY A 96 5.32 -0.41 -9.68
C GLY A 96 5.37 -1.48 -8.59
N SER A 97 6.48 -1.53 -7.87
CA SER A 97 6.75 -2.51 -6.82
C SER A 97 6.29 -2.03 -5.45
N ILE A 98 5.66 -2.93 -4.69
CA ILE A 98 5.51 -2.79 -3.24
C ILE A 98 6.69 -3.52 -2.61
N ARG A 99 7.67 -2.77 -2.09
CA ARG A 99 8.85 -3.32 -1.41
C ARG A 99 8.82 -2.99 0.07
N VAL A 100 8.72 -3.99 0.93
CA VAL A 100 8.68 -3.85 2.39
C VAL A 100 9.85 -4.63 2.98
N ALA A 101 10.93 -3.94 3.31
CA ALA A 101 12.20 -4.57 3.61
C ALA A 101 12.89 -3.99 4.84
N ASN A 102 13.54 -4.84 5.64
CA ASN A 102 14.43 -4.42 6.74
C ASN A 102 13.75 -3.53 7.80
N ASN A 103 12.53 -3.89 8.22
CA ASN A 103 11.81 -3.18 9.27
C ASN A 103 11.91 -3.94 10.61
N GLY A 104 12.42 -3.26 11.64
CA GLY A 104 12.69 -3.88 12.95
C GLY A 104 11.45 -4.05 13.82
N SER A 105 10.46 -3.16 13.67
CA SER A 105 9.26 -3.12 14.52
C SER A 105 7.95 -3.36 13.79
N LEU A 106 7.98 -3.52 12.45
CA LEU A 106 6.77 -3.67 11.64
C LEU A 106 6.11 -5.03 11.94
N ARG A 107 4.92 -5.00 12.54
CA ARG A 107 4.09 -6.17 12.88
C ARG A 107 3.11 -6.57 11.81
N GLY A 108 2.65 -5.61 11.00
CA GLY A 108 1.62 -5.87 10.01
C GLY A 108 1.66 -4.97 8.77
N LEU A 109 1.37 -5.58 7.63
CA LEU A 109 1.16 -4.91 6.35
C LEU A 109 -0.29 -5.15 5.89
N PHE A 110 -1.10 -4.10 5.87
CA PHE A 110 -2.53 -4.17 5.56
C PHE A 110 -2.89 -3.27 4.39
N LEU A 111 -3.27 -3.85 3.26
CA LEU A 111 -3.72 -3.11 2.08
C LEU A 111 -5.11 -3.62 1.70
N PRO A 112 -6.15 -3.31 2.50
CA PRO A 112 -7.44 -4.00 2.47
C PRO A 112 -8.23 -3.75 1.18
N ARG A 113 -7.91 -2.68 0.44
CA ARG A 113 -8.56 -2.31 -0.82
C ARG A 113 -7.67 -2.47 -2.04
N LEU A 114 -6.42 -2.92 -1.87
CA LEU A 114 -5.51 -3.08 -3.00
C LEU A 114 -6.05 -4.14 -3.94
N GLU A 115 -6.22 -3.79 -5.21
CA GLU A 115 -6.74 -4.68 -6.27
C GLU A 115 -5.63 -5.13 -7.21
N GLN A 116 -4.61 -4.28 -7.44
CA GLN A 116 -3.51 -4.56 -8.36
C GLN A 116 -2.16 -4.04 -7.82
N ALA A 117 -1.12 -4.86 -8.00
CA ALA A 117 0.27 -4.46 -7.80
C ALA A 117 1.13 -4.84 -9.02
N GLY A 118 2.19 -4.06 -9.29
CA GLY A 118 3.20 -4.43 -10.29
C GLY A 118 4.02 -5.62 -9.81
N ARG A 119 4.69 -5.48 -8.67
CA ARG A 119 5.45 -6.55 -7.99
C ARG A 119 5.26 -6.43 -6.48
N ILE A 120 5.36 -7.52 -5.74
CA ILE A 120 5.39 -7.51 -4.27
C ILE A 120 6.68 -8.18 -3.80
N GLU A 121 7.49 -7.45 -3.03
CA GLU A 121 8.71 -7.92 -2.38
C GLU A 121 8.62 -7.60 -0.88
N VAL A 122 8.62 -8.62 -0.02
CA VAL A 122 8.56 -8.45 1.44
C VAL A 122 9.64 -9.31 2.08
N ASP A 123 10.72 -8.67 2.53
CA ASP A 123 11.91 -9.35 3.02
C ASP A 123 12.45 -8.81 4.35
N ASN A 124 12.98 -9.71 5.18
CA ASN A 124 13.74 -9.36 6.36
C ASN A 124 13.03 -8.38 7.33
N ASN A 125 11.74 -8.62 7.63
CA ASN A 125 11.00 -7.88 8.64
C ASN A 125 10.90 -8.73 9.92
N ALA A 126 11.71 -8.38 10.92
CA ALA A 126 12.02 -9.26 12.06
C ALA A 126 10.80 -9.68 12.88
N VAL A 127 9.79 -8.81 12.99
CA VAL A 127 8.59 -9.02 13.82
C VAL A 127 7.29 -8.98 13.01
N LEU A 128 7.36 -8.99 11.67
CA LEU A 128 6.19 -8.98 10.80
C LEU A 128 5.45 -10.30 10.95
N SER A 129 4.21 -10.22 11.44
CA SER A 129 3.37 -11.39 11.74
C SER A 129 2.26 -11.60 10.72
N THR A 130 1.79 -10.52 10.08
CA THR A 130 0.62 -10.55 9.21
C THR A 130 0.83 -9.72 7.94
N ILE A 131 0.50 -10.32 6.80
CA ILE A 131 0.31 -9.62 5.52
C ILE A 131 -1.13 -9.85 5.08
N SER A 132 -1.90 -8.77 4.90
CA SER A 132 -3.31 -8.86 4.49
C SER A 132 -3.61 -7.97 3.29
N VAL A 133 -3.92 -8.62 2.17
CA VAL A 133 -4.29 -8.02 0.88
C VAL A 133 -5.54 -8.71 0.29
N PRO A 134 -6.66 -8.74 1.04
CA PRO A 134 -7.81 -9.61 0.74
C PRO A 134 -8.50 -9.30 -0.60
N ARG A 135 -8.34 -8.08 -1.13
CA ARG A 135 -8.92 -7.63 -2.40
C ARG A 135 -7.95 -7.70 -3.58
N LEU A 136 -6.69 -8.06 -3.35
CA LEU A 136 -5.68 -8.12 -4.40
C LEU A 136 -6.09 -9.19 -5.39
N ALA A 137 -6.31 -8.82 -6.64
CA ALA A 137 -6.73 -9.71 -7.72
C ALA A 137 -5.54 -10.12 -8.59
N THR A 138 -4.60 -9.20 -8.83
CA THR A 138 -3.48 -9.42 -9.75
C THR A 138 -2.18 -8.82 -9.25
N VAL A 139 -1.11 -9.61 -9.35
CA VAL A 139 0.27 -9.13 -9.32
C VAL A 139 0.84 -9.30 -10.73
N ASN A 140 1.18 -8.20 -11.41
CA ASN A 140 1.62 -8.26 -12.81
C ASN A 140 2.98 -8.94 -12.99
N GLY A 141 3.83 -8.89 -11.97
CA GLY A 141 5.17 -9.50 -11.91
C GLY A 141 5.22 -10.60 -10.86
N ALA A 142 6.33 -10.66 -10.13
CA ALA A 142 6.57 -11.63 -9.06
C ALA A 142 5.91 -11.23 -7.72
N MET A 143 5.61 -12.22 -6.90
CA MET A 143 5.30 -12.06 -5.48
C MET A 143 6.32 -12.83 -4.67
N VAL A 144 7.25 -12.10 -4.04
CA VAL A 144 8.38 -12.65 -3.29
C VAL A 144 8.26 -12.23 -1.83
N ILE A 145 8.03 -13.20 -0.97
CA ILE A 145 7.99 -13.01 0.48
C ILE A 145 9.06 -13.93 1.06
N THR A 146 10.08 -13.36 1.70
CA THR A 146 11.21 -14.13 2.22
C THR A 146 11.69 -13.65 3.57
N ASP A 147 12.22 -14.56 4.39
CA ASP A 147 12.99 -14.23 5.61
C ASP A 147 12.23 -13.33 6.63
N ASN A 148 10.91 -13.53 6.74
CA ASN A 148 10.09 -12.89 7.79
C ASN A 148 9.83 -13.90 8.91
N ASN A 149 10.79 -14.05 9.83
CA ASN A 149 10.79 -15.13 10.84
C ASN A 149 9.56 -15.18 11.75
N ALA A 150 8.90 -14.04 11.96
CA ALA A 150 7.70 -13.94 12.78
C ALA A 150 6.38 -14.10 11.99
N LEU A 151 6.44 -14.28 10.68
CA LEU A 151 5.27 -14.29 9.82
C LEU A 151 4.42 -15.53 10.08
N GLU A 152 3.17 -15.32 10.44
CA GLU A 152 2.20 -16.36 10.81
C GLU A 152 1.06 -16.45 9.80
N LEU A 153 0.70 -15.32 9.18
CA LEU A 153 -0.47 -15.17 8.31
C LEU A 153 -0.17 -14.36 7.04
N VAL A 154 -0.55 -14.92 5.89
CA VAL A 154 -0.66 -14.20 4.61
C VAL A 154 -2.05 -14.44 4.02
N THR A 155 -2.85 -13.38 3.88
CA THR A 155 -4.18 -13.46 3.23
C THR A 155 -4.20 -12.68 1.92
N ALA A 156 -4.42 -13.37 0.80
CA ALA A 156 -4.70 -12.78 -0.50
C ALA A 156 -5.90 -13.49 -1.13
N THR A 157 -7.04 -13.45 -0.44
CA THR A 157 -8.23 -14.27 -0.73
C THR A 157 -8.82 -14.07 -2.12
N SER A 158 -8.61 -12.89 -2.71
CA SER A 158 -9.09 -12.56 -4.06
C SER A 158 -8.06 -12.78 -5.16
N LEU A 159 -6.82 -13.20 -4.83
CA LEU A 159 -5.72 -13.24 -5.78
C LEU A 159 -5.98 -14.33 -6.82
N GLN A 160 -5.99 -13.92 -8.10
CA GLN A 160 -6.29 -14.78 -9.24
C GLN A 160 -5.05 -15.10 -10.06
N SER A 161 -4.14 -14.13 -10.20
CA SER A 161 -2.95 -14.29 -11.03
C SER A 161 -1.71 -13.59 -10.46
N ILE A 162 -0.57 -14.27 -10.64
CA ILE A 162 0.78 -13.73 -10.49
C ILE A 162 1.44 -13.87 -11.85
N GLY A 163 1.93 -12.79 -12.43
CA GLY A 163 2.44 -12.80 -13.80
C GLY A 163 3.77 -13.54 -13.97
N GLN A 164 4.52 -13.72 -12.88
CA GLN A 164 5.81 -14.41 -12.86
C GLN A 164 5.80 -15.50 -11.78
N GLU A 165 6.72 -15.41 -10.81
CA GLU A 165 6.90 -16.39 -9.76
C GLU A 165 6.20 -16.03 -8.45
N LEU A 166 5.72 -17.06 -7.75
CA LEU A 166 5.39 -16.99 -6.32
C LEU A 166 6.51 -17.61 -5.51
N VAL A 167 7.16 -16.79 -4.69
CA VAL A 167 8.20 -17.25 -3.75
C VAL A 167 7.73 -16.98 -2.33
N ILE A 168 7.56 -18.05 -1.56
CA ILE A 168 7.33 -17.98 -0.11
C ILE A 168 8.43 -18.81 0.55
N ALA A 169 9.41 -18.16 1.17
CA ALA A 169 10.53 -18.88 1.77
C ALA A 169 11.01 -18.34 3.12
N GLY A 170 11.40 -19.22 4.04
CA GLY A 170 12.04 -18.81 5.30
C GLY A 170 11.07 -18.26 6.33
N HIS A 171 9.90 -18.89 6.48
CA HIS A 171 8.89 -18.53 7.48
C HIS A 171 8.63 -19.70 8.44
N PRO A 172 9.44 -19.86 9.50
CA PRO A 172 9.29 -20.97 10.45
C PRO A 172 7.97 -20.97 11.22
N LYS A 173 7.23 -19.85 11.22
CA LYS A 173 5.95 -19.70 11.92
C LYS A 173 4.72 -19.63 11.00
N LEU A 174 4.89 -19.63 9.69
CA LEU A 174 3.77 -19.43 8.76
C LEU A 174 2.84 -20.64 8.78
N GLU A 175 1.64 -20.45 9.32
CA GLU A 175 0.62 -21.49 9.47
C GLU A 175 -0.53 -21.30 8.48
N LEU A 176 -0.85 -20.05 8.15
CA LEU A 176 -2.01 -19.73 7.32
C LEU A 176 -1.60 -18.90 6.10
N LEU A 177 -1.72 -19.52 4.93
CA LEU A 177 -1.48 -18.93 3.61
C LEU A 177 -2.74 -19.08 2.75
N GLU A 178 -3.53 -18.00 2.66
CA GLU A 178 -4.85 -18.03 2.01
C GLU A 178 -4.81 -17.38 0.62
N MET A 179 -4.77 -18.21 -0.42
CA MET A 179 -4.86 -17.79 -1.82
C MET A 179 -5.80 -18.71 -2.62
N PRO A 180 -7.04 -18.96 -2.17
CA PRO A 180 -7.91 -20.00 -2.72
C PRO A 180 -8.30 -19.79 -4.18
N ARG A 181 -8.20 -18.55 -4.69
CA ARG A 181 -8.58 -18.18 -6.07
C ARG A 181 -7.43 -18.19 -7.06
N ILE A 182 -6.19 -18.48 -6.61
CA ILE A 182 -5.04 -18.43 -7.50
C ILE A 182 -5.20 -19.49 -8.60
N ALA A 183 -5.14 -19.01 -9.84
CA ALA A 183 -5.37 -19.82 -11.03
C ALA A 183 -4.15 -19.85 -11.95
N HIS A 184 -3.32 -18.80 -11.92
CA HIS A 184 -2.19 -18.65 -12.83
C HIS A 184 -0.95 -18.10 -12.14
N MET A 185 0.18 -18.79 -12.32
CA MET A 185 1.54 -18.28 -12.11
C MET A 185 2.52 -19.07 -12.98
N GLU A 186 3.67 -18.50 -13.32
CA GLU A 186 4.69 -19.20 -14.12
C GLU A 186 5.40 -20.27 -13.30
N THR A 187 5.96 -19.87 -12.15
CA THR A 187 6.70 -20.77 -11.27
C THR A 187 6.33 -20.54 -9.82
N ILE A 188 6.64 -21.53 -8.98
CA ILE A 188 6.39 -21.46 -7.55
C ILE A 188 7.55 -22.07 -6.77
N ARG A 189 7.98 -21.37 -5.72
CA ARG A 189 8.98 -21.84 -4.75
C ARG A 189 8.44 -21.69 -3.33
N LEU A 190 8.20 -22.83 -2.69
CA LEU A 190 7.76 -22.92 -1.30
C LEU A 190 8.83 -23.69 -0.50
N GLU A 191 9.65 -22.97 0.26
CA GLU A 191 10.82 -23.53 0.95
C GLU A 191 10.91 -23.03 2.40
N ALA A 192 11.45 -23.85 3.29
CA ALA A 192 11.68 -23.44 4.69
C ALA A 192 10.43 -22.82 5.39
N ASN A 193 9.25 -23.39 5.13
CA ASN A 193 7.98 -23.06 5.80
C ASN A 193 7.42 -24.32 6.50
N PRO A 194 8.06 -24.83 7.57
CA PRO A 194 7.77 -26.14 8.16
C PRO A 194 6.35 -26.27 8.75
N LYS A 195 5.66 -25.16 9.01
CA LYS A 195 4.30 -25.14 9.56
C LYS A 195 3.20 -25.02 8.50
N LEU A 196 3.55 -24.81 7.23
CA LEU A 196 2.54 -24.78 6.18
C LEU A 196 1.93 -26.17 6.00
N PRO A 197 0.59 -26.27 5.99
CA PRO A 197 -0.06 -27.56 5.78
C PRO A 197 0.27 -28.14 4.38
N PRO A 198 0.58 -29.45 4.27
CA PRO A 198 0.93 -30.08 2.99
C PRO A 198 -0.12 -29.87 1.90
N GLU A 199 -1.39 -29.90 2.26
CA GLU A 199 -2.51 -29.70 1.34
C GLU A 199 -2.49 -28.31 0.68
N VAL A 200 -2.08 -27.27 1.42
CA VAL A 200 -1.93 -25.92 0.88
C VAL A 200 -0.74 -25.88 -0.08
N VAL A 201 0.37 -26.53 0.28
CA VAL A 201 1.57 -26.62 -0.58
C VAL A 201 1.25 -27.32 -1.90
N GLU A 202 0.57 -28.45 -1.86
CA GLU A 202 0.15 -29.20 -3.05
C GLU A 202 -0.84 -28.41 -3.90
N GLN A 203 -1.85 -27.79 -3.27
CA GLN A 203 -2.81 -26.93 -3.96
C GLN A 203 -2.09 -25.83 -4.74
N LEU A 204 -1.17 -25.09 -4.11
CA LEU A 204 -0.47 -23.98 -4.76
C LEU A 204 0.47 -24.46 -5.86
N ARG A 205 1.19 -25.58 -5.64
CA ARG A 205 2.07 -26.18 -6.66
C ARG A 205 1.31 -26.59 -7.92
N SER A 206 0.07 -27.03 -7.78
CA SER A 206 -0.79 -27.38 -8.92
C SER A 206 -1.20 -26.19 -9.80
N LYS A 207 -0.98 -24.94 -9.36
CA LYS A 207 -1.37 -23.71 -10.07
C LYS A 207 -0.23 -23.06 -10.85
N ALA A 208 1.01 -23.51 -10.66
CA ALA A 208 2.12 -23.09 -11.49
C ALA A 208 2.00 -23.71 -12.88
N ALA A 209 2.47 -23.00 -13.90
CA ALA A 209 2.66 -23.57 -15.22
C ALA A 209 3.57 -24.80 -15.07
N THR A 210 3.18 -25.91 -15.67
CA THR A 210 4.08 -27.06 -15.79
C THR A 210 5.25 -26.62 -16.67
N PRO A 211 6.51 -26.81 -16.25
CA PRO A 211 7.67 -26.42 -17.05
C PRO A 211 7.70 -27.10 -18.43
#